data_AF-A0A2E9UL52-F1
#
_entry.id   AF-A0A2E9UL52-F1
#
_cell.length_a   1.000
_cell.length_b   1.000
_cell.length_c   1.000
_cell.angle_alpha   90.00
_cell.angle_beta   90.00
_cell.angle_gamma   90.00
#
_symmetry.space_group_name_H-M   'P 1'
#
loop_
_entity.id
_entity.type
_entity.pdbx_description
1 polymer ?
#
loop_
_entity_poly.entity_id
_entity_poly.type
_entity_poly.pdbx_seq_one_letter_code
_entity_poly.pdbx_strand_id
1 'polypeptide(L)'
;MKFLGLAICLGTLVGAAATVGIHLYFDVFHILFVLGGAIGFLVMKNKTENHLQNFGQGAVYFGWLGIVLGLIAITGTPSFIWGDVEKMGPALALTMQTVLYGYTLKLVTIALTED
;
A
#
# COMPACT_ATOMS: atom_id res chain seq x y z
N MET A 1 7.29 20.21 13.01
CA MET A 1 5.95 19.65 13.33
C MET A 1 5.52 18.50 12.39
N LYS A 2 6.01 18.43 11.15
CA LYS A 2 5.71 17.34 10.19
C LYS A 2 5.96 15.93 10.75
N PHE A 3 7.12 15.69 11.37
CA PHE A 3 7.47 14.38 11.95
C PHE A 3 6.59 13.97 13.15
N LEU A 4 6.10 14.93 13.94
CA LEU A 4 5.15 14.64 15.02
C LEU A 4 3.81 14.17 14.44
N GLY A 5 3.31 14.85 13.40
CA GLY A 5 2.11 14.42 12.68
C GLY A 5 2.27 13.02 12.08
N LEU A 6 3.42 12.73 11.45
CA LEU A 6 3.74 11.40 10.95
C LEU A 6 3.73 10.35 12.06
N ALA A 7 4.36 10.64 13.21
CA ALA A 7 4.41 9.71 14.34
C ALA A 7 3.00 9.39 14.87
N ILE A 8 2.10 10.37 14.92
CA ILE A 8 0.71 10.16 15.30
C ILE A 8 -0.01 9.27 14.27
N CYS A 9 0.12 9.56 12.97
CA CYS A 9 -0.51 8.77 11.92
C CYS A 9 0.00 7.31 11.88
N LEU A 10 1.32 7.11 11.96
CA LEU A 10 1.89 5.75 11.99
C LEU A 10 1.57 5.04 13.31
N GLY A 11 1.58 5.77 14.43
CA GLY A 11 1.22 5.24 15.73
C GLY A 11 -0.21 4.72 15.79
N THR A 12 -1.18 5.42 15.19
CA THR A 12 -2.56 4.95 15.13
C THR A 12 -2.72 3.74 14.20
N LEU A 13 -2.02 3.70 13.07
CA LEU A 13 -2.00 2.53 12.18
C LEU A 13 -1.42 1.29 12.87
N VAL A 14 -0.26 1.44 13.53
CA VAL A 14 0.39 0.35 14.29
C VAL A 14 -0.48 -0.08 15.47
N GLY A 15 -1.08 0.87 16.19
CA GLY A 15 -2.01 0.59 17.27
C GLY A 15 -3.22 -0.23 16.81
N ALA A 16 -3.81 0.13 15.67
CA ALA A 16 -4.91 -0.64 15.06
C ALA A 16 -4.45 -2.02 14.56
N ALA A 17 -3.26 -2.13 13.96
CA ALA A 17 -2.74 -3.42 13.52
C ALA A 17 -2.44 -4.36 14.70
N ALA A 18 -2.01 -3.82 15.84
CA ALA A 18 -1.69 -4.59 17.03
C ALA A 18 -2.93 -5.21 17.70
N THR A 19 -4.13 -4.62 17.57
CA THR A 19 -5.37 -5.19 18.15
C THR A 19 -5.87 -6.41 17.38
N VAL A 20 -5.55 -6.52 16.10
CA VAL A 20 -5.96 -7.65 15.23
C VAL A 20 -4.85 -8.68 15.09
N GLY A 21 -3.59 -8.24 15.02
CA GLY A 21 -2.41 -9.09 14.87
C GLY A 21 -1.49 -8.58 13.77
N ILE A 22 -0.30 -8.12 14.13
CA ILE A 22 0.61 -7.41 13.22
C ILE A 22 1.08 -8.26 12.02
N HIS A 23 1.15 -9.58 12.20
CA HIS A 23 1.57 -10.52 11.16
C HIS A 23 0.63 -10.52 9.94
N LEU A 24 -0.64 -10.12 10.10
CA LEU A 24 -1.62 -10.03 9.02
C LEU A 24 -1.42 -8.83 8.10
N TYR A 25 -0.54 -7.89 8.47
CA TYR A 25 -0.31 -6.63 7.76
C TYR A 25 1.07 -6.58 7.12
N PHE A 26 1.83 -7.68 7.13
CA PHE A 26 3.19 -7.70 6.63
C PHE A 26 3.36 -8.78 5.56
N ASP A 27 3.50 -8.33 4.31
CA ASP A 27 3.75 -9.19 3.16
C ASP A 27 4.78 -8.52 2.25
N VAL A 28 5.91 -9.21 2.06
CA VAL A 28 7.08 -8.68 1.34
C VAL A 28 6.78 -8.43 -0.14
N PHE A 29 5.98 -9.29 -0.78
CA PHE A 29 5.71 -9.17 -2.21
C PHE A 29 4.80 -7.98 -2.52
N HIS A 30 3.79 -7.73 -1.69
CA HIS A 30 2.89 -6.59 -1.84
C HIS A 30 3.62 -5.26 -1.52
N ILE A 31 4.54 -5.26 -0.55
CA ILE A 31 5.43 -4.11 -0.30
C ILE A 31 6.30 -3.84 -1.54
N LEU A 32 6.93 -4.87 -2.09
CA LEU A 32 7.78 -4.74 -3.27
C LEU A 32 6.99 -4.28 -4.50
N PHE A 33 5.76 -4.76 -4.69
CA PHE A 33 4.88 -4.33 -5.76
C PHE A 33 4.61 -2.82 -5.71
N VAL A 34 4.25 -2.30 -4.53
CA VAL A 34 3.99 -0.87 -4.35
C VAL A 34 5.26 -0.03 -4.48
N LEU A 35 6.39 -0.49 -3.92
CA LEU A 35 7.68 0.20 -4.07
C LEU A 35 8.14 0.24 -5.52
N GLY A 36 8.11 -0.90 -6.22
CA GLY A 36 8.45 -0.99 -7.64
C GLY A 36 7.55 -0.10 -8.49
N GLY A 37 6.25 -0.08 -8.19
CA GLY A 37 5.28 0.82 -8.81
C GLY A 37 5.56 2.30 -8.57
N ALA A 38 5.90 2.67 -7.34
CA ALA A 38 6.27 4.04 -6.97
C ALA A 38 7.53 4.53 -7.71
N ILE A 39 8.56 3.67 -7.79
CA ILE A 39 9.79 3.94 -8.54
C ILE A 39 9.47 4.05 -10.04
N GLY A 40 8.71 3.11 -10.60
CA GLY A 40 8.32 3.14 -12.02
C GLY A 40 7.53 4.40 -12.37
N PHE A 41 6.60 4.82 -11.52
CA PHE A 41 5.83 6.04 -11.70
C PHE A 41 6.71 7.30 -11.61
N LEU A 42 7.68 7.32 -10.70
CA LEU A 42 8.66 8.39 -10.59
C LEU A 42 9.48 8.54 -11.88
N VAL A 43 10.00 7.44 -12.40
CA VAL A 43 10.76 7.40 -13.67
C VAL A 43 9.86 7.84 -14.84
N MET A 44 8.61 7.37 -14.89
CA MET A 44 7.65 7.75 -15.93
C MET A 44 7.35 9.24 -15.95
N LYS A 45 7.21 9.87 -14.77
CA LYS A 45 6.98 11.32 -14.67
C LYS A 45 8.17 12.13 -15.18
N ASN A 46 9.39 11.62 -15.03
CA ASN A 46 10.65 12.23 -15.48
C ASN A 46 10.77 13.75 -15.17
N LYS A 47 10.16 14.18 -14.06
CA LYS A 47 10.22 15.56 -13.57
C LYS A 47 11.11 15.60 -12.35
N THR A 48 12.18 16.39 -12.45
CA THR A 48 13.17 16.59 -11.38
C THR A 48 12.63 17.41 -10.21
N GLU A 49 11.68 18.29 -10.51
CA GLU A 49 10.86 18.98 -9.53
C GLU A 49 9.96 17.97 -8.80
N ASN A 50 9.99 17.98 -7.46
CA ASN A 50 9.08 17.23 -6.60
C ASN A 50 9.16 15.69 -6.74
N HIS A 51 10.36 15.14 -6.91
CA HIS A 51 10.58 13.69 -6.97
C HIS A 51 9.87 12.92 -5.85
N LEU A 52 9.94 13.42 -4.61
CA LEU A 52 9.36 12.73 -3.46
C LEU A 52 7.82 12.73 -3.47
N GLN A 53 7.21 13.83 -3.92
CA GLN A 53 5.76 13.90 -4.11
C GLN A 53 5.31 12.97 -5.24
N ASN A 54 6.05 12.92 -6.35
CA ASN A 54 5.75 12.01 -7.47
C ASN A 54 5.90 10.54 -7.05
N PHE A 55 6.90 10.20 -6.25
CA PHE A 55 7.05 8.87 -5.66
C PHE A 55 5.86 8.51 -4.77
N GLY A 56 5.45 9.41 -3.85
CA GLY A 56 4.29 9.20 -2.98
C GLY A 56 2.97 9.09 -3.73
N GLN A 57 2.79 9.84 -4.83
CA GLN A 57 1.66 9.67 -5.75
C GLN A 57 1.70 8.29 -6.41
N GLY A 58 2.86 7.88 -6.91
CA GLY A 58 3.06 6.56 -7.52
C GLY A 58 2.73 5.41 -6.57
N ALA A 59 3.15 5.51 -5.31
CA ALA A 59 2.83 4.52 -4.28
C ALA A 59 1.31 4.36 -4.07
N VAL A 60 0.54 5.47 -4.03
CA VAL A 60 -0.93 5.39 -3.93
C VAL A 60 -1.55 4.84 -5.20
N TYR A 61 -1.09 5.27 -6.39
CA TYR A 61 -1.57 4.73 -7.66
C TYR A 61 -1.41 3.21 -7.72
N PHE A 62 -0.22 2.70 -7.41
CA PHE A 62 0.04 1.27 -7.42
C PHE A 62 -0.62 0.54 -6.24
N GLY A 63 -0.85 1.19 -5.11
CA GLY A 63 -1.69 0.65 -4.05
C GLY A 63 -3.10 0.32 -4.57
N TRP A 64 -3.76 1.27 -5.25
CA TRP A 64 -5.08 1.04 -5.83
C TRP A 64 -5.08 0.01 -6.98
N LEU A 65 -4.06 0.03 -7.85
CA LEU A 65 -3.92 -0.99 -8.89
C LEU A 65 -3.73 -2.39 -8.28
N GLY A 66 -2.99 -2.50 -7.18
CA GLY A 66 -2.81 -3.74 -6.44
C GLY A 66 -4.14 -4.34 -5.96
N ILE A 67 -5.04 -3.49 -5.43
CA ILE A 67 -6.40 -3.94 -5.09
C ILE A 67 -7.14 -4.48 -6.31
N VAL A 68 -7.11 -3.78 -7.44
CA VAL A 68 -7.82 -4.21 -8.65
C VAL A 68 -7.29 -5.55 -9.14
N LEU A 69 -5.96 -5.72 -9.19
CA LEU A 69 -5.34 -6.98 -9.60
C LEU A 69 -5.67 -8.13 -8.64
N GLY A 70 -5.65 -7.89 -7.33
CA GLY A 70 -6.02 -8.89 -6.33
C GLY A 70 -7.49 -9.30 -6.42
N LEU A 71 -8.41 -8.34 -6.63
CA LEU A 71 -9.83 -8.65 -6.83
C LEU A 71 -10.09 -9.44 -8.12
N ILE A 72 -9.37 -9.14 -9.21
CA ILE A 72 -9.40 -9.94 -10.43
C ILE A 72 -8.91 -11.36 -10.16
N ALA A 73 -7.84 -11.54 -9.37
CA ALA A 73 -7.34 -12.86 -9.00
C ALA A 73 -8.34 -13.65 -8.15
N ILE A 74 -9.05 -13.00 -7.23
CA ILE A 74 -10.07 -13.63 -6.39
C ILE A 74 -11.29 -14.06 -7.22
N THR A 75 -11.75 -13.20 -8.13
CA THR A 75 -12.99 -13.43 -8.91
C THR A 75 -12.79 -14.26 -10.17
N GLY A 76 -11.61 -14.16 -10.80
CA GLY A 76 -11.35 -14.69 -12.14
C GLY A 76 -10.52 -15.97 -12.20
N THR A 77 -10.09 -16.52 -11.06
CA THR A 77 -9.32 -17.78 -11.05
C THR A 77 -10.23 -19.01 -11.10
N PRO A 78 -9.83 -20.10 -11.80
CA PRO A 78 -10.61 -21.34 -11.92
C PRO A 78 -10.95 -22.00 -10.58
N SER A 79 -10.13 -21.70 -9.56
CA SER A 79 -10.32 -22.13 -8.17
C SER A 79 -11.59 -21.56 -7.53
N PHE A 80 -12.27 -20.60 -8.17
CA PHE A 80 -13.44 -19.84 -7.71
C PHE A 80 -13.45 -19.67 -6.19
N ILE A 81 -12.49 -18.89 -5.69
CA ILE A 81 -12.35 -18.57 -4.25
C ILE A 81 -13.62 -17.84 -3.74
N TRP A 82 -14.39 -17.26 -4.65
CA TRP A 82 -15.66 -16.59 -4.42
C TRP A 82 -16.73 -17.58 -3.90
N GLY A 83 -16.77 -17.77 -2.59
CA GLY A 83 -17.68 -18.69 -1.91
C GLY A 83 -17.01 -19.53 -0.82
N ASP A 84 -15.68 -19.62 -0.83
CA ASP A 84 -14.88 -20.26 0.21
C ASP A 84 -14.38 -19.19 1.20
N VAL A 85 -15.13 -18.99 2.29
CA VAL A 85 -14.86 -17.94 3.28
C VAL A 85 -13.47 -18.09 3.91
N GLU A 86 -13.01 -19.33 4.11
CA GLU A 86 -11.71 -19.62 4.73
C GLU A 86 -10.55 -19.13 3.86
N LYS A 87 -10.70 -19.20 2.52
CA LYS A 87 -9.70 -18.71 1.56
C LYS A 87 -9.90 -17.25 1.18
N MET A 88 -11.14 -16.77 1.22
CA MET A 88 -11.48 -15.41 0.81
C MET A 88 -10.97 -14.36 1.80
N GLY A 89 -11.06 -14.62 3.12
CA GLY A 89 -10.58 -13.70 4.15
C GLY A 89 -9.09 -13.33 3.97
N PRO A 90 -8.17 -14.32 3.93
CA PRO A 90 -6.75 -14.07 3.67
C PRO A 90 -6.48 -13.37 2.33
N ALA A 91 -7.16 -13.77 1.25
CA ALA A 91 -6.96 -13.16 -0.07
C ALA A 91 -7.38 -11.68 -0.10
N LEU A 92 -8.50 -11.34 0.53
CA LEU A 92 -8.95 -9.97 0.69
C LEU A 92 -8.01 -9.14 1.56
N ALA A 93 -7.50 -9.71 2.66
CA ALA A 93 -6.52 -9.05 3.50
C ALA A 93 -5.25 -8.69 2.71
N LEU A 94 -4.67 -9.65 1.99
CA LEU A 94 -3.51 -9.42 1.11
C LEU A 94 -3.78 -8.33 0.06
N THR A 95 -4.96 -8.39 -0.57
CA THR A 95 -5.36 -7.41 -1.58
C THR A 95 -5.42 -5.99 -1.01
N MET A 96 -6.01 -5.83 0.18
CA MET A 96 -6.13 -4.52 0.87
C MET A 96 -4.79 -3.96 1.37
N GLN A 97 -3.80 -4.81 1.66
CA GLN A 97 -2.47 -4.38 2.12
C GLN A 97 -1.78 -3.45 1.13
N THR A 98 -1.99 -3.62 -0.18
CA THR A 98 -1.37 -2.76 -1.20
C THR A 98 -1.77 -1.29 -1.06
N VAL A 99 -3.05 -1.00 -0.79
CA VAL A 99 -3.52 0.36 -0.51
C VAL A 99 -2.97 0.86 0.82
N LEU A 100 -2.94 0.02 1.86
CA LEU A 100 -2.35 0.38 3.14
C LEU A 100 -0.89 0.81 2.98
N TYR A 101 -0.08 0.04 2.25
CA TYR A 101 1.32 0.37 1.99
C TYR A 101 1.44 1.63 1.11
N GLY A 102 0.60 1.78 0.10
CA GLY A 102 0.59 2.96 -0.77
C GLY A 102 0.38 4.26 0.00
N TYR A 103 -0.63 4.30 0.88
CA TYR A 103 -0.87 5.47 1.72
C TYR A 103 0.17 5.64 2.84
N THR A 104 0.67 4.55 3.41
CA THR A 104 1.75 4.62 4.42
C THR A 104 3.00 5.26 3.83
N LEU A 105 3.42 4.83 2.63
CA LEU A 105 4.53 5.45 1.90
C LEU A 105 4.23 6.92 1.58
N LYS A 106 3.01 7.25 1.15
CA LYS A 106 2.64 8.65 0.90
C LYS A 106 2.76 9.52 2.15
N LEU A 107 2.33 9.05 3.32
CA LEU A 107 2.51 9.77 4.57
C LEU A 107 3.99 10.05 4.87
N VAL A 108 4.85 9.04 4.67
CA VAL A 108 6.30 9.20 4.82
C VAL A 108 6.85 10.24 3.83
N THR A 109 6.43 10.21 2.55
CA THR A 109 6.89 11.19 1.56
C THR A 109 6.47 12.62 1.89
N ILE A 110 5.27 12.82 2.44
CA ILE A 110 4.78 14.14 2.85
C ILE A 110 5.65 14.70 3.98
N ALA A 111 6.01 13.86 4.96
CA ALA A 111 6.84 14.28 6.08
C ALA A 111 8.27 14.64 5.65
N LEU A 112 8.79 13.97 4.61
CA LEU A 112 10.13 14.14 4.08
C LEU A 112 10.23 15.21 2.98
N THR A 113 9.10 15.71 2.46
CA THR A 113 9.10 16.78 1.44
C THR A 113 9.37 18.12 2.13
N GLU A 114 10.42 18.81 1.68
CA GLU A 114 10.71 20.20 2.06
C GLU A 114 9.67 21.13 1.40
N ASP A 115 9.21 22.15 2.12
CA ASP A 115 8.23 23.14 1.60
C ASP A 115 8.93 24.13 0.64
#